data_AF-A0A7S3TU93-F1
#
_entry.id   AF-A0A7S3TU93-F1
#
_cell.length_a   1.000
_cell.length_b   1.000
_cell.length_c   1.000
_cell.angle_alpha   90.00
_cell.angle_beta   90.00
_cell.angle_gamma   90.00
#
_symmetry.space_group_name_H-M   'P 1'
#
loop_
_entity.id
_entity.type
_entity.pdbx_description
1 polymer ?
#
loop_
_entity_poly.entity_id
_entity_poly.type
_entity_poly.pdbx_seq_one_letter_code
_entity_poly.pdbx_strand_id
1 'polypeptide(L)'
;TAAAAAASSAPPVPASGGAAAASRVSGVAPAEVSGAALKELLGQLTAALLATGAEPSLRVGGQLGAHHRILGRLASTQPLLSGYQGALLEHALSLPHERHELLLAWAYAEFREHSLERYDELADVLLASLHERLAPNDRLWTKLLLQMPRLPRTVLELLRSDVASAASPRLTLGLTTLRDLALQRDAWRPACLELLLELCTAGSAPLRAPSIRLVVSMAAGEGVAQAAAVDQIAARAHSHAAEELEAALAAEEEEEAARRLPLYLALCNRSPSMLAALLAGFDGASAAAQATVQELLPGLLLHLPMEAVTEVLLAQLRGEPDASPPLAAASPLPLLALHVLADRATAVGGTVPAALTAGVLGLVSRLGPHGGAYAVPLLPFLDESQSVAVLPALLRLDKGDLTEALAALAHAEPPPLAPRALLLQLHLLKPEDGERGVPLKALIDAVQACINEREVFTRAELTAALEEVVQLDPLPLLTMRTIIQTMVNWPDAATAVMGLLRTLLEREVWATKLWGGYVRCCSMAMPLSRELFYAMPPAQLEAALASHPDVKQKLVAHARAERGAVPTAALGVLGL
;
A
#
# COMPACT_ATOMS: atom_id res chain seq x y z
N THR A 1 7.65 -20.79 -75.72
CA THR A 1 6.29 -20.43 -75.25
C THR A 1 6.25 -18.92 -75.10
N ALA A 2 6.08 -18.18 -76.20
CA ALA A 2 4.77 -17.63 -76.64
C ALA A 2 4.11 -16.82 -75.50
N ALA A 3 4.21 -15.49 -75.45
CA ALA A 3 3.55 -14.50 -76.29
C ALA A 3 2.03 -14.44 -76.09
N ALA A 4 1.53 -13.28 -75.64
CA ALA A 4 0.23 -12.63 -75.94
C ALA A 4 -0.14 -11.66 -74.81
N ALA A 5 -0.83 -10.52 -74.97
CA ALA A 5 -1.21 -9.62 -76.06
C ALA A 5 -2.03 -8.52 -75.33
N ALA A 6 -1.66 -7.23 -75.37
CA ALA A 6 -2.13 -6.21 -76.31
C ALA A 6 -3.65 -5.90 -76.28
N ALA A 7 -4.00 -4.63 -75.97
CA ALA A 7 -5.03 -3.78 -76.61
C ALA A 7 -5.31 -2.53 -75.72
N SER A 8 -5.00 -1.30 -76.18
CA SER A 8 -5.93 -0.35 -76.88
C SER A 8 -6.72 0.51 -75.86
N SER A 9 -6.88 1.84 -75.91
CA SER A 9 -6.99 2.87 -76.97
C SER A 9 -6.95 4.29 -76.35
N ALA A 10 -6.51 5.28 -77.12
CA ALA A 10 -6.57 6.74 -76.86
C ALA A 10 -8.00 7.36 -77.14
N PRO A 11 -8.20 8.70 -77.22
CA PRO A 11 -8.11 9.83 -76.24
C PRO A 11 -9.51 10.54 -76.11
N PRO A 12 -9.72 11.80 -75.60
CA PRO A 12 -9.26 13.08 -76.19
C PRO A 12 -8.87 14.21 -75.20
N VAL A 13 -8.31 15.28 -75.79
CA VAL A 13 -7.90 16.59 -75.24
C VAL A 13 -9.09 17.58 -75.27
N PRO A 14 -9.13 18.64 -74.43
CA PRO A 14 -8.89 20.02 -74.92
C PRO A 14 -7.85 20.76 -74.03
N ALA A 15 -6.84 21.43 -74.59
CA ALA A 15 -6.83 22.86 -75.01
C ALA A 15 -7.01 23.82 -73.81
N SER A 16 -6.30 24.94 -73.63
CA SER A 16 -5.20 25.62 -74.34
C SER A 16 -4.97 26.96 -73.60
N GLY A 17 -3.74 27.48 -73.63
CA GLY A 17 -3.46 28.93 -73.50
C GLY A 17 -2.83 29.35 -72.16
N GLY A 18 -1.72 30.10 -72.12
CA GLY A 18 -0.91 30.70 -73.17
C GLY A 18 0.23 31.54 -72.54
N ALA A 19 1.31 31.71 -73.32
CA ALA A 19 2.36 32.77 -73.40
C ALA A 19 2.53 33.78 -72.24
N ALA A 20 3.71 34.27 -71.86
CA ALA A 20 5.00 34.57 -72.51
C ALA A 20 6.07 34.75 -71.39
N ALA A 21 7.38 34.93 -71.57
CA ALA A 21 8.22 35.38 -72.67
C ALA A 21 9.69 34.95 -72.44
N ALA A 22 10.48 35.03 -73.53
CA ALA A 22 11.94 34.87 -73.66
C ALA A 22 12.76 35.68 -72.61
N SER A 23 14.01 35.33 -72.28
CA SER A 23 15.17 35.31 -73.21
C SER A 23 16.39 34.58 -72.65
N ARG A 24 17.08 33.88 -73.56
CA ARG A 24 18.45 33.35 -73.40
C ARG A 24 19.48 34.49 -73.32
N VAL A 25 20.49 34.32 -72.48
CA VAL A 25 21.87 34.75 -72.77
C VAL A 25 22.79 33.54 -72.57
N SER A 26 23.67 33.37 -73.53
CA SER A 26 24.58 32.25 -73.79
C SER A 26 25.83 32.25 -72.93
N GLY A 27 26.32 31.04 -72.62
CA GLY A 27 27.72 30.67 -72.79
C GLY A 27 28.71 31.04 -71.68
N VAL A 28 28.98 30.10 -70.77
CA VAL A 28 30.30 29.86 -70.18
C VAL A 28 30.45 28.35 -69.98
N ALA A 29 31.50 27.75 -70.54
CA ALA A 29 31.86 26.36 -70.30
C ALA A 29 32.17 26.14 -68.80
N PRO A 30 31.94 24.95 -68.21
CA PRO A 30 32.32 24.71 -66.83
C PRO A 30 33.85 24.75 -66.75
N ALA A 31 34.41 25.81 -66.15
CA ALA A 31 35.79 25.78 -65.69
C ALA A 31 35.86 24.71 -64.59
N GLU A 32 36.65 23.66 -64.81
CA GLU A 32 37.02 22.71 -63.77
C GLU A 32 37.81 23.45 -62.70
N VAL A 33 37.11 23.96 -61.69
CA VAL A 33 37.72 24.53 -60.49
C VAL A 33 38.31 23.36 -59.71
N SER A 34 39.64 23.34 -59.57
CA SER A 34 40.33 22.30 -58.81
C SER A 34 39.85 22.31 -57.36
N GLY A 35 39.68 21.12 -56.76
CA GLY A 35 39.18 20.97 -55.38
C GLY A 35 40.02 21.69 -54.32
N ALA A 36 41.26 22.07 -54.65
CA ALA A 36 42.13 22.89 -53.81
C ALA A 36 41.71 24.37 -53.80
N ALA A 37 41.40 24.94 -54.97
CA ALA A 37 40.92 26.33 -55.09
C ALA A 37 39.55 26.52 -54.41
N LEU A 38 38.68 25.51 -54.47
CA LEU A 38 37.39 25.54 -53.78
C LEU A 38 37.54 25.52 -52.26
N LYS A 39 38.48 24.73 -51.72
CA LYS A 39 38.80 24.69 -50.28
C LYS A 39 39.38 26.01 -49.77
N GLU A 40 40.22 26.64 -50.56
CA GLU A 40 40.85 27.92 -50.20
C GLU A 40 39.87 29.09 -50.27
N LEU A 41 39.01 29.14 -51.30
CA LEU A 41 37.90 30.09 -51.40
C LEU A 41 36.87 29.90 -50.28
N LEU A 42 36.54 28.64 -49.93
CA LEU A 42 35.63 28.35 -48.82
C LEU A 42 36.27 28.70 -47.46
N GLY A 43 37.59 28.49 -47.28
CA GLY A 43 38.33 28.94 -46.10
C GLY A 43 38.36 30.47 -45.95
N GLN A 44 38.57 31.19 -47.05
CA GLN A 44 38.59 32.65 -47.07
C GLN A 44 37.19 33.26 -46.87
N LEU A 45 36.15 32.67 -47.46
CA LEU A 45 34.75 33.08 -47.26
C LEU A 45 34.28 32.80 -45.84
N THR A 46 34.68 31.68 -45.23
CA THR A 46 34.32 31.37 -43.84
C THR A 46 35.05 32.27 -42.85
N ALA A 47 36.33 32.60 -43.08
CA ALA A 47 37.05 33.59 -42.29
C ALA A 47 36.43 35.01 -42.42
N ALA A 48 36.02 35.40 -43.62
CA ALA A 48 35.38 36.69 -43.87
C ALA A 48 33.96 36.77 -43.27
N LEU A 49 33.20 35.67 -43.25
CA LEU A 49 31.84 35.62 -42.70
C LEU A 49 31.83 35.56 -41.17
N LEU A 50 32.77 34.81 -40.56
CA LEU A 50 32.98 34.81 -39.10
C LEU A 50 33.37 36.21 -38.58
N ALA A 51 34.05 37.00 -39.41
CA ALA A 51 34.47 38.37 -39.07
C ALA A 51 33.37 39.45 -39.27
N THR A 52 32.33 39.19 -40.07
CA THR A 52 31.39 40.25 -40.52
C THR A 52 30.01 40.22 -39.87
N GLY A 53 29.65 39.21 -39.08
CA GLY A 53 28.39 39.22 -38.31
C GLY A 53 27.11 39.35 -39.17
N ALA A 54 27.13 38.86 -40.42
CA ALA A 54 26.03 38.97 -41.40
C ALA A 54 24.82 38.05 -41.11
N GLU A 55 24.55 37.74 -39.85
CA GLU A 55 23.53 36.79 -39.40
C GLU A 55 22.06 37.24 -39.57
N PRO A 56 21.67 38.52 -39.42
CA PRO A 56 20.24 38.87 -39.49
C PRO A 56 19.64 38.67 -40.89
N SER A 57 20.47 38.73 -41.94
CA SER A 57 20.05 38.56 -43.34
C SER A 57 19.80 37.09 -43.72
N LEU A 58 20.47 36.14 -43.07
CA LEU A 58 20.39 34.70 -43.39
C LEU A 58 19.19 34.01 -42.72
N ARG A 59 18.57 34.65 -41.71
CA ARG A 59 17.41 34.14 -40.96
C ARG A 59 16.12 34.09 -41.80
N VAL A 60 16.01 34.90 -42.85
CA VAL A 60 14.73 35.14 -43.56
C VAL A 60 14.40 34.06 -44.61
N GLY A 61 15.33 33.15 -44.96
CA GLY A 61 15.17 32.29 -46.15
C GLY A 61 15.54 30.80 -46.02
N GLY A 62 15.66 30.23 -44.83
CA GLY A 62 16.07 28.81 -44.66
C GLY A 62 17.51 28.50 -45.06
N GLN A 63 18.31 29.54 -45.39
CA GLN A 63 19.70 29.44 -45.82
C GLN A 63 20.67 29.12 -44.67
N LEU A 64 20.27 29.41 -43.43
CA LEU A 64 21.07 29.12 -42.22
C LEU A 64 21.41 27.62 -42.10
N GLY A 65 20.43 26.74 -42.33
CA GLY A 65 20.65 25.28 -42.26
C GLY A 65 21.47 24.73 -43.43
N ALA A 66 21.45 25.37 -44.61
CA ALA A 66 22.36 25.01 -45.71
C ALA A 66 23.80 25.45 -45.39
N HIS A 67 23.95 26.64 -44.81
CA HIS A 67 25.23 27.18 -44.38
C HIS A 67 25.89 26.33 -43.29
N HIS A 68 25.14 25.97 -42.23
CA HIS A 68 25.61 25.09 -41.16
C HIS A 68 26.08 23.72 -41.69
N ARG A 69 25.41 23.17 -42.70
CA ARG A 69 25.83 21.91 -43.35
C ARG A 69 27.12 22.03 -44.15
N ILE A 70 27.33 23.15 -44.83
CA ILE A 70 28.57 23.41 -45.57
C ILE A 70 29.73 23.58 -44.60
N LEU A 71 29.54 24.37 -43.54
CA LEU A 71 30.55 24.58 -42.50
C LEU A 71 30.92 23.27 -41.78
N GLY A 72 29.93 22.46 -41.39
CA GLY A 72 30.18 21.17 -40.73
C GLY A 72 30.97 20.19 -41.60
N ARG A 73 30.69 20.15 -42.91
CA ARG A 73 31.48 19.33 -43.86
C ARG A 73 32.90 19.85 -44.05
N LEU A 74 33.07 21.16 -44.18
CA LEU A 74 34.40 21.76 -44.30
C LEU A 74 35.25 21.47 -43.06
N ALA A 75 34.67 21.62 -41.88
CA ALA A 75 35.30 21.27 -40.61
C ALA A 75 35.72 19.81 -40.59
N SER A 76 34.89 18.90 -41.10
CA SER A 76 35.25 17.48 -41.16
C SER A 76 36.43 17.16 -42.07
N THR A 77 36.64 17.95 -43.14
CA THR A 77 37.76 17.72 -44.08
C THR A 77 39.13 18.18 -43.58
N GLN A 78 39.18 18.84 -42.41
CA GLN A 78 40.41 19.35 -41.77
C GLN A 78 40.97 18.33 -40.77
N PRO A 79 42.25 18.42 -40.36
CA PRO A 79 42.76 17.60 -39.27
C PRO A 79 42.05 17.93 -37.94
N LEU A 80 41.85 16.88 -37.12
CA LEU A 80 41.27 16.94 -35.78
C LEU A 80 41.94 18.03 -34.93
N LEU A 81 41.13 18.84 -34.27
CA LEU A 81 41.52 19.93 -33.36
C LEU A 81 42.50 20.95 -33.98
N SER A 82 42.45 21.12 -35.30
CA SER A 82 43.13 22.23 -35.97
C SER A 82 42.63 23.58 -35.48
N GLY A 83 43.44 24.64 -35.62
CA GLY A 83 43.05 26.00 -35.23
C GLY A 83 41.72 26.47 -35.86
N TYR A 84 41.38 25.95 -37.05
CA TYR A 84 40.08 26.17 -37.68
C TYR A 84 38.93 25.50 -36.93
N GLN A 85 39.08 24.23 -36.55
CA GLN A 85 38.06 23.51 -35.77
C GLN A 85 37.86 24.14 -34.38
N GLY A 86 38.95 24.60 -33.74
CA GLY A 86 38.87 25.34 -32.47
C GLY A 86 38.12 26.68 -32.60
N ALA A 87 38.39 27.45 -33.66
CA ALA A 87 37.67 28.71 -33.91
C ALA A 87 36.18 28.47 -34.25
N LEU A 88 35.88 27.41 -34.99
CA LEU A 88 34.50 27.04 -35.30
C LEU A 88 33.74 26.57 -34.06
N LEU A 89 34.40 25.83 -33.17
CA LEU A 89 33.85 25.41 -31.89
C LEU A 89 33.53 26.63 -31.01
N GLU A 90 34.49 27.54 -30.82
CA GLU A 90 34.25 28.79 -30.08
C GLU A 90 33.10 29.60 -30.65
N HIS A 91 33.03 29.70 -31.98
CA HIS A 91 31.92 30.36 -32.65
C HIS A 91 30.58 29.67 -32.37
N ALA A 92 30.51 28.35 -32.47
CA ALA A 92 29.27 27.63 -32.16
C ALA A 92 28.85 27.78 -30.69
N LEU A 93 29.83 27.78 -29.78
CA LEU A 93 29.64 27.89 -28.34
C LEU A 93 29.28 29.30 -27.86
N SER A 94 29.54 30.35 -28.65
CA SER A 94 29.20 31.72 -28.24
C SER A 94 27.69 31.98 -28.27
N LEU A 95 26.93 31.26 -29.11
CA LEU A 95 25.47 31.34 -29.21
C LEU A 95 24.87 29.93 -29.39
N PRO A 96 24.87 29.09 -28.34
CA PRO A 96 24.55 27.67 -28.46
C PRO A 96 23.09 27.44 -28.92
N HIS A 97 22.13 28.26 -28.48
CA HIS A 97 20.73 28.14 -28.91
C HIS A 97 20.52 28.33 -30.40
N GLU A 98 21.27 29.25 -31.01
CA GLU A 98 21.09 29.59 -32.42
C GLU A 98 21.96 28.70 -33.32
N ARG A 99 23.12 28.26 -32.81
CA ARG A 99 24.14 27.55 -33.58
C ARG A 99 24.23 26.05 -33.28
N HIS A 100 23.35 25.48 -32.47
CA HIS A 100 23.32 24.04 -32.20
C HIS A 100 23.20 23.17 -33.46
N GLU A 101 22.52 23.66 -34.50
CA GLU A 101 22.42 22.96 -35.80
C GLU A 101 23.76 22.82 -36.51
N LEU A 102 24.70 23.76 -36.31
CA LEU A 102 26.06 23.68 -36.82
C LEU A 102 26.83 22.53 -36.17
N LEU A 103 26.71 22.39 -34.84
CA LEU A 103 27.35 21.32 -34.08
C LEU A 103 26.83 19.95 -34.51
N LEU A 104 25.50 19.82 -34.68
CA LEU A 104 24.89 18.61 -35.20
C LEU A 104 25.37 18.32 -36.63
N ALA A 105 25.33 19.31 -37.52
CA ALA A 105 25.76 19.13 -38.90
C ALA A 105 27.22 18.68 -39.01
N TRP A 106 28.10 19.20 -38.14
CA TRP A 106 29.49 18.79 -38.05
C TRP A 106 29.62 17.36 -37.53
N ALA A 107 28.94 17.01 -36.43
CA ALA A 107 28.95 15.65 -35.90
C ALA A 107 28.43 14.61 -36.92
N TYR A 108 27.37 14.93 -37.66
CA TYR A 108 26.85 14.07 -38.72
C TYR A 108 27.78 13.94 -39.92
N ALA A 109 28.54 14.98 -40.26
CA ALA A 109 29.55 14.90 -41.33
C ALA A 109 30.71 14.00 -40.91
N GLU A 110 31.25 14.21 -39.71
CA GLU A 110 32.34 13.40 -39.15
C GLU A 110 31.95 11.92 -39.01
N PHE A 111 30.73 11.64 -38.51
CA PHE A 111 30.23 10.27 -38.38
C PHE A 111 30.10 9.53 -39.72
N ARG A 112 29.85 10.24 -40.82
CA ARG A 112 29.66 9.65 -42.16
C ARG A 112 30.97 9.48 -42.92
N GLU A 113 31.91 10.39 -42.74
CA GLU A 113 33.09 10.53 -43.60
C GLU A 113 34.38 9.98 -42.98
N HIS A 114 34.42 9.77 -41.66
CA HIS A 114 35.63 9.36 -40.93
C HIS A 114 35.45 8.12 -40.03
N SER A 115 36.54 7.66 -39.42
CA SER A 115 36.54 6.52 -38.49
C SER A 115 35.77 6.84 -37.20
N LEU A 116 35.24 5.79 -36.56
CA LEU A 116 34.50 5.91 -35.30
C LEU A 116 35.34 6.49 -34.16
N GLU A 117 36.65 6.18 -34.11
CA GLU A 117 37.58 6.72 -33.10
C GLU A 117 37.71 8.24 -33.22
N ARG A 118 37.90 8.72 -34.45
CA ARG A 118 37.97 10.16 -34.76
C ARG A 118 36.66 10.88 -34.44
N TYR A 119 35.53 10.23 -34.70
CA TYR A 119 34.22 10.77 -34.31
C TYR A 119 34.10 10.86 -32.78
N ASP A 120 34.47 9.81 -32.06
CA ASP A 120 34.36 9.76 -30.61
C ASP A 120 35.23 10.85 -29.95
N GLU A 121 36.49 11.04 -30.39
CA GLU A 121 37.36 12.13 -29.92
C GLU A 121 36.76 13.53 -30.12
N LEU A 122 36.18 13.76 -31.29
CA LEU A 122 35.54 15.03 -31.60
C LEU A 122 34.26 15.22 -30.78
N ALA A 123 33.42 14.19 -30.69
CA ALA A 123 32.20 14.23 -29.91
C ALA A 123 32.49 14.47 -28.42
N ASP A 124 33.56 13.90 -27.87
CA ASP A 124 34.01 14.14 -26.50
C ASP A 124 34.32 15.61 -26.25
N VAL A 125 35.14 16.22 -27.11
CA VAL A 125 35.50 17.65 -26.98
C VAL A 125 34.28 18.55 -27.18
N LEU A 126 33.43 18.26 -28.17
CA LEU A 126 32.22 19.04 -28.44
C LEU A 126 31.25 18.98 -27.26
N LEU A 127 30.97 17.78 -26.73
CA LEU A 127 29.99 17.60 -25.68
C LEU A 127 30.50 18.11 -24.33
N ALA A 128 31.79 17.92 -24.00
CA ALA A 128 32.38 18.48 -22.78
C ALA A 128 32.35 20.02 -22.78
N SER A 129 32.76 20.65 -23.90
CA SER A 129 32.76 22.11 -24.02
C SER A 129 31.36 22.73 -24.02
N LEU A 130 30.38 22.05 -24.63
CA LEU A 130 28.97 22.41 -24.52
C LEU A 130 28.48 22.27 -23.09
N HIS A 131 28.81 21.16 -22.43
CA HIS A 131 28.40 20.89 -21.07
C HIS A 131 28.85 22.01 -20.14
N GLU A 132 30.10 22.46 -20.22
CA GLU A 132 30.62 23.55 -19.37
C GLU A 132 29.92 24.90 -19.58
N ARG A 133 29.53 25.23 -20.81
CA ARG A 133 29.01 26.56 -21.17
C ARG A 133 27.50 26.72 -21.04
N LEU A 134 26.75 25.63 -21.13
CA LEU A 134 25.29 25.69 -21.03
C LEU A 134 24.84 26.05 -19.61
N ALA A 135 23.70 26.73 -19.49
CA ALA A 135 23.08 26.96 -18.19
C ALA A 135 22.62 25.63 -17.57
N PRO A 136 22.59 25.50 -16.23
CA PRO A 136 22.34 24.21 -15.58
C PRO A 136 20.94 23.62 -15.81
N ASN A 137 19.97 24.44 -16.27
CA ASN A 137 18.61 24.02 -16.60
C ASN A 137 18.31 24.04 -18.12
N ASP A 138 19.35 24.16 -18.95
CA ASP A 138 19.17 24.32 -20.38
C ASP A 138 18.84 23.00 -21.09
N ARG A 139 17.61 22.91 -21.63
CA ARG A 139 17.12 21.74 -22.36
C ARG A 139 17.80 21.51 -23.72
N LEU A 140 18.60 22.46 -24.21
CA LEU A 140 19.44 22.22 -25.38
C LEU A 140 20.35 21.01 -25.21
N TRP A 141 20.87 20.79 -23.99
CA TRP A 141 21.73 19.65 -23.68
C TRP A 141 21.03 18.33 -24.03
N THR A 142 19.84 18.12 -23.46
CA THR A 142 19.01 16.93 -23.75
C THR A 142 18.70 16.80 -25.24
N LYS A 143 18.30 17.90 -25.87
CA LYS A 143 17.93 17.92 -27.30
C LYS A 143 19.10 17.49 -28.18
N LEU A 144 20.30 17.99 -27.91
CA LEU A 144 21.52 17.64 -28.64
C LEU A 144 21.86 16.16 -28.47
N LEU A 145 21.87 15.65 -27.24
CA LEU A 145 22.18 14.24 -26.98
C LEU A 145 21.21 13.28 -27.70
N LEU A 146 19.93 13.64 -27.78
CA LEU A 146 18.93 12.86 -28.51
C LEU A 146 19.16 12.87 -30.03
N GLN A 147 19.64 14.00 -30.58
CA GLN A 147 19.80 14.21 -32.02
C GLN A 147 21.16 13.77 -32.56
N MET A 148 22.16 13.53 -31.72
CA MET A 148 23.49 13.06 -32.14
C MET A 148 23.42 11.65 -32.77
N PRO A 149 24.23 11.37 -33.81
CA PRO A 149 24.20 10.06 -34.49
C PRO A 149 24.65 8.93 -33.56
N ARG A 150 25.74 9.12 -32.81
CA ARG A 150 26.26 8.20 -31.80
C ARG A 150 26.71 9.02 -30.60
N LEU A 151 26.54 8.48 -29.39
CA LEU A 151 27.02 9.15 -28.18
C LEU A 151 28.28 8.43 -27.70
N PRO A 152 29.36 9.18 -27.36
CA PRO A 152 30.55 8.59 -26.76
C PRO A 152 30.30 8.25 -25.29
N ARG A 153 31.09 7.33 -24.73
CA ARG A 153 30.89 6.82 -23.34
C ARG A 153 31.09 7.89 -22.26
N THR A 154 31.92 8.90 -22.53
CA THR A 154 32.17 10.07 -21.66
C THR A 154 30.89 10.80 -21.27
N VAL A 155 29.84 10.74 -22.10
CA VAL A 155 28.53 11.34 -21.78
C VAL A 155 27.94 10.72 -20.51
N LEU A 156 28.12 9.43 -20.26
CA LEU A 156 27.67 8.83 -18.99
C LEU A 156 28.42 9.40 -17.79
N GLU A 157 29.72 9.69 -17.93
CA GLU A 157 30.53 10.28 -16.86
C GLU A 157 30.09 11.71 -16.57
N LEU A 158 29.80 12.49 -17.60
CA LEU A 158 29.21 13.84 -17.46
C LEU A 158 27.84 13.77 -16.78
N LEU A 159 26.96 12.87 -17.21
CA LEU A 159 25.64 12.69 -16.58
C LEU A 159 25.74 12.19 -15.14
N ARG A 160 26.73 11.33 -14.82
CA ARG A 160 27.06 10.93 -13.44
C ARG A 160 27.48 12.12 -12.60
N SER A 161 28.28 13.02 -13.16
CA SER A 161 28.68 14.25 -12.48
C SER A 161 27.51 15.19 -12.20
N ASP A 162 26.54 15.29 -13.12
CA ASP A 162 25.33 16.10 -12.96
C ASP A 162 24.46 15.64 -11.79
N VAL A 163 24.38 14.32 -11.57
CA VAL A 163 23.53 13.68 -10.56
C VAL A 163 24.29 13.22 -9.31
N ALA A 164 25.58 13.55 -9.19
CA ALA A 164 26.45 13.10 -8.10
C ALA A 164 26.04 13.65 -6.71
N SER A 165 25.35 14.79 -6.66
CA SER A 165 24.98 15.45 -5.41
C SER A 165 23.62 16.15 -5.51
N ALA A 166 22.89 16.13 -4.40
CA ALA A 166 21.62 16.86 -4.26
C ALA A 166 21.77 18.38 -4.42
N ALA A 167 22.97 18.92 -4.16
CA ALA A 167 23.27 20.33 -4.32
C ALA A 167 23.65 20.71 -5.78
N SER A 168 23.73 19.73 -6.69
CA SER A 168 24.05 20.00 -8.08
C SER A 168 22.95 20.86 -8.71
N PRO A 169 23.29 22.02 -9.29
CA PRO A 169 22.30 22.86 -9.96
C PRO A 169 21.73 22.18 -11.21
N ARG A 170 22.42 21.15 -11.72
CA ARG A 170 22.06 20.38 -12.92
C ARG A 170 21.23 19.14 -12.63
N LEU A 171 20.99 18.80 -11.36
CA LEU A 171 20.33 17.56 -10.97
C LEU A 171 19.03 17.29 -11.74
N THR A 172 18.14 18.29 -11.79
CA THR A 172 16.84 18.16 -12.49
C THR A 172 17.01 17.92 -13.99
N LEU A 173 17.95 18.64 -14.62
CA LEU A 173 18.27 18.46 -16.03
C LEU A 173 18.89 17.06 -16.25
N GLY A 174 19.89 16.68 -15.46
CA GLY A 174 20.53 15.36 -15.52
C GLY A 174 19.52 14.21 -15.42
N LEU A 175 18.64 14.23 -14.42
CA LEU A 175 17.60 13.21 -14.26
C LEU A 175 16.62 13.15 -15.45
N THR A 176 16.17 14.29 -15.96
CA THR A 176 15.28 14.33 -17.13
C THR A 176 15.99 13.90 -18.42
N THR A 177 17.29 14.20 -18.56
CA THR A 177 18.09 13.73 -19.70
C THR A 177 18.28 12.21 -19.67
N LEU A 178 18.56 11.63 -18.50
CA LEU A 178 18.68 10.18 -18.32
C LEU A 178 17.38 9.48 -18.68
N ARG A 179 16.24 10.02 -18.23
CA ARG A 179 14.92 9.53 -18.62
C ARG A 179 14.75 9.56 -20.14
N ASP A 180 14.94 10.72 -20.77
CA ASP A 180 14.65 10.88 -22.19
C ASP A 180 15.58 10.02 -23.06
N LEU A 181 16.86 9.86 -22.67
CA LEU A 181 17.80 8.95 -23.33
C LEU A 181 17.38 7.49 -23.18
N ALA A 182 16.94 7.06 -21.99
CA ALA A 182 16.48 5.70 -21.77
C ALA A 182 15.19 5.37 -22.55
N LEU A 183 14.32 6.35 -22.75
CA LEU A 183 13.08 6.19 -23.50
C LEU A 183 13.31 6.20 -25.02
N GLN A 184 14.15 7.09 -25.53
CA GLN A 184 14.26 7.36 -26.98
C GLN A 184 15.44 6.68 -27.66
N ARG A 185 16.45 6.19 -26.92
CA ARG A 185 17.67 5.58 -27.51
C ARG A 185 17.93 4.17 -27.00
N ASP A 186 17.65 3.17 -27.83
CA ASP A 186 17.82 1.74 -27.51
C ASP A 186 19.22 1.38 -27.00
N ALA A 187 20.27 1.88 -27.66
CA ALA A 187 21.65 1.55 -27.31
C ALA A 187 22.10 2.10 -25.94
N TRP A 188 21.41 3.13 -25.42
CA TRP A 188 21.77 3.81 -24.17
C TRP A 188 20.82 3.51 -23.03
N ARG A 189 19.65 2.93 -23.32
CA ARG A 189 18.67 2.47 -22.35
C ARG A 189 19.25 1.70 -21.16
N PRO A 190 20.04 0.62 -21.35
CA PRO A 190 20.54 -0.14 -20.21
C PRO A 190 21.43 0.73 -19.31
N ALA A 191 22.39 1.46 -19.89
CA ALA A 191 23.33 2.26 -19.10
C ALA A 191 22.66 3.43 -18.35
N CYS A 192 21.70 4.11 -18.98
CA CYS A 192 20.94 5.16 -18.32
C CYS A 192 20.01 4.60 -17.23
N LEU A 193 19.42 3.43 -17.46
CA LEU A 193 18.55 2.79 -16.49
C LEU A 193 19.33 2.29 -15.27
N GLU A 194 20.49 1.65 -15.44
CA GLU A 194 21.34 1.24 -14.31
C GLU A 194 21.71 2.45 -13.44
N LEU A 195 22.11 3.57 -14.04
CA LEU A 195 22.41 4.79 -13.28
C LEU A 195 21.19 5.33 -12.53
N LEU A 196 20.01 5.31 -13.14
CA LEU A 196 18.77 5.74 -12.46
C LEU A 196 18.40 4.80 -11.30
N LEU A 197 18.65 3.50 -11.44
CA LEU A 197 18.42 2.50 -10.40
C LEU A 197 19.42 2.65 -9.24
N GLU A 198 20.70 2.89 -9.52
CA GLU A 198 21.72 3.25 -8.51
C GLU A 198 21.29 4.50 -7.70
N LEU A 199 20.67 5.49 -8.35
CA LEU A 199 20.15 6.68 -7.67
C LEU A 199 18.91 6.39 -6.82
N CYS A 200 18.14 5.33 -7.11
CA CYS A 200 16.98 4.93 -6.31
C CYS A 200 17.38 4.34 -4.95
N THR A 201 18.64 3.93 -4.76
CA THR A 201 19.16 3.41 -3.48
C THR A 201 20.18 4.37 -2.84
N ALA A 202 20.34 5.58 -3.41
CA ALA A 202 21.24 6.60 -2.87
C ALA A 202 20.86 7.01 -1.45
N GLY A 203 21.86 7.25 -0.59
CA GLY A 203 21.65 7.70 0.79
C GLY A 203 20.91 9.05 0.89
N SER A 204 21.08 9.91 -0.10
CA SER A 204 20.42 11.22 -0.14
C SER A 204 18.96 11.13 -0.60
N ALA A 205 18.02 11.36 0.32
CA ALA A 205 16.58 11.43 0.02
C ALA A 205 16.19 12.35 -1.17
N PRO A 206 16.76 13.57 -1.34
CA PRO A 206 16.44 14.43 -2.48
C PRO A 206 16.96 13.92 -3.84
N LEU A 207 17.90 12.96 -3.87
CA LEU A 207 18.28 12.24 -5.09
C LEU A 207 17.36 11.03 -5.33
N ARG A 208 17.09 10.29 -4.24
CA ARG A 208 16.32 9.05 -4.26
C ARG A 208 14.88 9.25 -4.70
N ALA A 209 14.14 10.17 -4.05
CA ALA A 209 12.71 10.32 -4.30
C ALA A 209 12.37 10.74 -5.76
N PRO A 210 13.07 11.72 -6.39
CA PRO A 210 12.85 12.04 -7.79
C PRO A 210 13.20 10.89 -8.74
N SER A 211 14.27 10.15 -8.46
CA SER A 211 14.73 9.02 -9.27
C SER A 211 13.70 7.87 -9.26
N ILE A 212 13.19 7.51 -8.08
CA ILE A 212 12.12 6.51 -7.95
C ILE A 212 10.89 6.91 -8.75
N ARG A 213 10.43 8.16 -8.62
CA ARG A 213 9.26 8.65 -9.39
C ARG A 213 9.48 8.54 -10.90
N LEU A 214 10.68 8.84 -11.38
CA LEU A 214 11.02 8.75 -12.80
C LEU A 214 11.02 7.30 -13.28
N VAL A 215 11.69 6.39 -12.57
CA VAL A 215 11.74 4.96 -12.93
C VAL A 215 10.34 4.35 -12.94
N VAL A 216 9.51 4.63 -11.92
CA VAL A 216 8.13 4.13 -11.84
C VAL A 216 7.26 4.71 -12.97
N SER A 217 7.40 6.00 -13.28
CA SER A 217 6.70 6.65 -14.40
C SER A 217 7.09 6.02 -15.74
N MET A 218 8.38 5.78 -15.97
CA MET A 218 8.89 5.14 -17.18
C MET A 218 8.42 3.68 -17.30
N ALA A 219 8.45 2.91 -16.20
CA ALA A 219 7.97 1.53 -16.16
C ALA A 219 6.45 1.43 -16.41
N ALA A 220 5.68 2.48 -16.07
CA ALA A 220 4.26 2.59 -16.38
C ALA A 220 3.98 3.02 -17.84
N GLY A 221 5.01 3.31 -18.63
CA GLY A 221 4.87 3.72 -20.03
C GLY A 221 4.54 5.21 -20.22
N GLU A 222 4.67 6.05 -19.19
CA GLU A 222 4.43 7.49 -19.32
C GLU A 222 5.50 8.15 -20.20
N GLY A 223 5.09 8.73 -21.33
CA GLY A 223 5.98 9.46 -22.24
C GLY A 223 6.74 8.58 -23.25
N VAL A 224 6.35 7.30 -23.41
CA VAL A 224 7.04 6.35 -24.30
C VAL A 224 6.25 6.12 -25.59
N ALA A 225 6.95 6.13 -26.74
CA ALA A 225 6.34 5.87 -28.05
C ALA A 225 6.38 4.39 -28.48
N GLN A 226 7.20 3.56 -27.82
CA GLN A 226 7.44 2.15 -28.17
C GLN A 226 7.15 1.22 -26.99
N ALA A 227 6.23 0.26 -27.15
CA ALA A 227 5.86 -0.70 -26.11
C ALA A 227 7.04 -1.57 -25.64
N ALA A 228 7.90 -2.03 -26.57
CA ALA A 228 9.05 -2.88 -26.25
C ALA A 228 10.07 -2.19 -25.30
N ALA A 229 10.18 -0.86 -25.36
CA ALA A 229 11.04 -0.10 -24.47
C ALA A 229 10.47 -0.08 -23.03
N VAL A 230 9.15 0.05 -22.90
CA VAL A 230 8.45 0.01 -21.61
C VAL A 230 8.63 -1.36 -20.96
N ASP A 231 8.44 -2.44 -21.72
CA ASP A 231 8.60 -3.81 -21.20
C ASP A 231 10.02 -4.07 -20.70
N GLN A 232 11.05 -3.60 -21.43
CA GLN A 232 12.45 -3.72 -21.00
C GLN A 232 12.73 -2.94 -19.72
N ILE A 233 12.24 -1.69 -19.63
CA ILE A 233 12.43 -0.84 -18.46
C ILE A 233 11.71 -1.44 -17.25
N ALA A 234 10.45 -1.85 -17.42
CA ALA A 234 9.66 -2.48 -16.38
C ALA A 234 10.34 -3.76 -15.90
N ALA A 235 10.73 -4.67 -16.79
CA ALA A 235 11.39 -5.93 -16.42
C ALA A 235 12.66 -5.69 -15.60
N ARG A 236 13.53 -4.74 -16.02
CA ARG A 236 14.76 -4.45 -15.27
C ARG A 236 14.49 -3.74 -13.94
N ALA A 237 13.54 -2.81 -13.89
CA ALA A 237 13.15 -2.15 -12.65
C ALA A 237 12.57 -3.15 -11.62
N HIS A 238 11.76 -4.12 -12.07
CA HIS A 238 11.24 -5.18 -11.21
C HIS A 238 12.35 -6.12 -10.72
N SER A 239 13.29 -6.51 -11.58
CA SER A 239 14.47 -7.32 -11.20
C SER A 239 15.31 -6.63 -10.13
N HIS A 240 15.67 -5.36 -10.36
CA HIS A 240 16.46 -4.60 -9.40
C HIS A 240 15.71 -4.38 -8.09
N ALA A 241 14.42 -4.08 -8.13
CA ALA A 241 13.63 -3.94 -6.91
C ALA A 241 13.56 -5.26 -6.12
N ALA A 242 13.50 -6.42 -6.78
CA ALA A 242 13.54 -7.71 -6.09
C ALA A 242 14.90 -7.98 -5.43
N GLU A 243 16.00 -7.68 -6.12
CA GLU A 243 17.37 -7.75 -5.56
C GLU A 243 17.50 -6.84 -4.32
N GLU A 244 16.98 -5.61 -4.40
CA GLU A 244 17.00 -4.65 -3.28
C GLU A 244 16.06 -5.04 -2.14
N LEU A 245 14.94 -5.72 -2.42
CA LEU A 245 14.06 -6.27 -1.37
C LEU A 245 14.81 -7.34 -0.57
N GLU A 246 15.46 -8.30 -1.23
CA GLU A 246 16.23 -9.34 -0.54
C GLU A 246 17.34 -8.71 0.33
N ALA A 247 18.06 -7.73 -0.21
CA ALA A 247 19.09 -7.00 0.52
C ALA A 247 18.52 -6.13 1.66
N ALA A 248 17.30 -5.61 1.52
CA ALA A 248 16.62 -4.85 2.58
C ALA A 248 16.14 -5.75 3.71
N LEU A 249 15.58 -6.92 3.40
CA LEU A 249 15.10 -7.89 4.39
C LEU A 249 16.27 -8.47 5.22
N ALA A 250 17.47 -8.54 4.65
CA ALA A 250 18.68 -8.97 5.34
C ALA A 250 19.42 -7.85 6.08
N ALA A 251 19.04 -6.57 5.91
CA ALA A 251 19.79 -5.44 6.45
C ALA A 251 19.72 -5.38 7.98
N GLU A 252 20.86 -5.22 8.66
CA GLU A 252 20.90 -5.13 10.13
C GLU A 252 20.54 -3.74 10.66
N GLU A 253 20.66 -2.70 9.82
CA GLU A 253 20.35 -1.31 10.17
C GLU A 253 19.05 -0.82 9.53
N GLU A 254 18.23 -0.11 10.31
CA GLU A 254 16.95 0.47 9.84
C GLU A 254 17.17 1.49 8.71
N GLU A 255 18.25 2.27 8.78
CA GLU A 255 18.57 3.24 7.73
C GLU A 255 18.85 2.58 6.38
N GLU A 256 19.47 1.40 6.39
CA GLU A 256 19.81 0.66 5.18
C GLU A 256 18.54 0.03 4.56
N ALA A 257 17.68 -0.55 5.40
CA ALA A 257 16.36 -1.04 4.97
C ALA A 257 15.49 0.11 4.40
N ALA A 258 15.45 1.27 5.07
CA ALA A 258 14.67 2.43 4.66
C ALA A 258 15.18 3.09 3.38
N ARG A 259 16.45 2.87 3.01
CA ARG A 259 17.02 3.34 1.73
C ARG A 259 16.63 2.43 0.55
N ARG A 260 16.54 1.12 0.77
CA ARG A 260 16.33 0.10 -0.29
C ARG A 260 14.86 -0.22 -0.59
N LEU A 261 14.00 -0.23 0.42
CA LEU A 261 12.57 -0.53 0.28
C LEU A 261 11.75 0.44 -0.59
N PRO A 262 12.02 1.77 -0.63
CA PRO A 262 11.11 2.72 -1.29
C PRO A 262 10.83 2.47 -2.77
N LEU A 263 11.81 1.96 -3.54
CA LEU A 263 11.60 1.63 -4.95
C LEU A 263 10.62 0.47 -5.09
N TYR A 264 10.82 -0.59 -4.31
CA TYR A 264 9.95 -1.77 -4.30
C TYR A 264 8.50 -1.40 -3.95
N LEU A 265 8.33 -0.62 -2.88
CA LEU A 265 7.02 -0.13 -2.44
C LEU A 265 6.37 0.75 -3.52
N ALA A 266 7.12 1.65 -4.16
CA ALA A 266 6.57 2.48 -5.21
C ALA A 266 6.12 1.68 -6.45
N LEU A 267 6.80 0.58 -6.77
CA LEU A 267 6.39 -0.34 -7.84
C LEU A 267 5.17 -1.17 -7.46
N CYS A 268 5.01 -1.58 -6.19
CA CYS A 268 3.82 -2.29 -5.70
C CYS A 268 2.52 -1.53 -6.02
N ASN A 269 2.53 -0.19 -5.98
CA ASN A 269 1.38 0.64 -6.36
C ASN A 269 0.91 0.42 -7.81
N ARG A 270 1.79 -0.06 -8.70
CA ARG A 270 1.48 -0.35 -10.09
C ARG A 270 1.26 -1.85 -10.32
N SER A 271 2.05 -2.69 -9.65
CA SER A 271 2.01 -4.16 -9.73
C SER A 271 1.74 -4.77 -8.35
N PRO A 272 0.47 -4.86 -7.92
CA PRO A 272 0.11 -5.31 -6.56
C PRO A 272 0.52 -6.77 -6.28
N SER A 273 0.78 -7.58 -7.31
CA SER A 273 1.33 -8.94 -7.16
C SER A 273 2.68 -8.97 -6.43
N MET A 274 3.45 -7.89 -6.49
CA MET A 274 4.73 -7.76 -5.76
C MET A 274 4.53 -7.75 -4.24
N LEU A 275 3.36 -7.34 -3.74
CA LEU A 275 3.08 -7.35 -2.30
C LEU A 275 3.20 -8.76 -1.71
N ALA A 276 2.87 -9.81 -2.49
CA ALA A 276 2.94 -11.19 -2.04
C ALA A 276 4.37 -11.64 -1.65
N ALA A 277 5.38 -11.22 -2.39
CA ALA A 277 6.77 -11.58 -2.09
C ALA A 277 7.30 -10.85 -0.83
N LEU A 278 6.89 -9.60 -0.61
CA LEU A 278 7.23 -8.86 0.61
C LEU A 278 6.60 -9.51 1.86
N LEU A 279 5.35 -9.95 1.76
CA LEU A 279 4.69 -10.65 2.87
C LEU A 279 5.34 -12.02 3.14
N ALA A 280 5.67 -12.79 2.10
CA ALA A 280 6.32 -14.09 2.26
C ALA A 280 7.74 -13.99 2.84
N GLY A 281 8.49 -12.93 2.53
CA GLY A 281 9.86 -12.73 3.02
C GLY A 281 9.95 -12.10 4.43
N PHE A 282 8.83 -11.62 4.98
CA PHE A 282 8.84 -10.83 6.23
C PHE A 282 9.25 -11.64 7.47
N ASP A 283 8.73 -12.87 7.61
CA ASP A 283 8.99 -13.69 8.80
C ASP A 283 10.47 -14.08 8.92
N GLY A 284 11.21 -14.12 7.81
CA GLY A 284 12.64 -14.38 7.75
C GLY A 284 13.53 -13.12 7.78
N ALA A 285 12.95 -11.92 7.85
CA ALA A 285 13.68 -10.67 7.81
C ALA A 285 14.33 -10.30 9.16
N SER A 286 15.33 -9.43 9.12
CA SER A 286 15.96 -8.88 10.32
C SER A 286 14.98 -8.03 11.15
N ALA A 287 15.24 -7.83 12.44
CA ALA A 287 14.39 -7.00 13.30
C ALA A 287 14.28 -5.54 12.81
N ALA A 288 15.39 -4.98 12.30
CA ALA A 288 15.43 -3.63 11.73
C ALA A 288 14.58 -3.52 10.45
N ALA A 289 14.69 -4.51 9.57
CA ALA A 289 13.88 -4.58 8.35
C ALA A 289 12.39 -4.75 8.70
N GLN A 290 12.06 -5.59 9.68
CA GLN A 290 10.69 -5.78 10.14
C GLN A 290 10.07 -4.47 10.65
N ALA A 291 10.80 -3.70 11.47
CA ALA A 291 10.34 -2.40 11.97
C ALA A 291 10.10 -1.40 10.84
N THR A 292 11.04 -1.31 9.89
CA THR A 292 10.92 -0.39 8.74
C THR A 292 9.74 -0.77 7.83
N VAL A 293 9.53 -2.06 7.58
CA VAL A 293 8.38 -2.52 6.77
C VAL A 293 7.07 -2.21 7.48
N GLN A 294 6.97 -2.41 8.80
CA GLN A 294 5.78 -2.06 9.57
C GLN A 294 5.46 -0.55 9.54
N GLU A 295 6.49 0.31 9.53
CA GLU A 295 6.30 1.76 9.42
C GLU A 295 5.79 2.19 8.03
N LEU A 296 6.35 1.60 6.96
CA LEU A 296 6.07 2.03 5.58
C LEU A 296 4.83 1.37 4.97
N LEU A 297 4.46 0.16 5.42
CA LEU A 297 3.37 -0.63 4.84
C LEU A 297 2.00 0.07 4.90
N PRO A 298 1.57 0.70 6.01
CA PRO A 298 0.27 1.39 6.05
C PRO A 298 0.13 2.45 4.98
N GLY A 299 1.18 3.24 4.76
CA GLY A 299 1.24 4.24 3.70
C GLY A 299 1.05 3.64 2.31
N LEU A 300 1.65 2.48 2.03
CA LEU A 300 1.46 1.76 0.76
C LEU A 300 0.01 1.27 0.59
N LEU A 301 -0.53 0.59 1.60
CA LEU A 301 -1.85 -0.06 1.53
C LEU A 301 -2.99 0.94 1.27
N LEU A 302 -2.84 2.19 1.75
CA LEU A 302 -3.80 3.25 1.50
C LEU A 302 -3.89 3.65 0.01
N HIS A 303 -2.80 3.52 -0.75
CA HIS A 303 -2.74 3.89 -2.17
C HIS A 303 -3.12 2.74 -3.11
N LEU A 304 -3.14 1.50 -2.61
CA LEU A 304 -3.49 0.32 -3.40
C LEU A 304 -5.01 0.16 -3.55
N PRO A 305 -5.50 -0.46 -4.66
CA PRO A 305 -6.91 -0.83 -4.76
C PRO A 305 -7.23 -1.95 -3.76
N MET A 306 -8.37 -1.81 -3.07
CA MET A 306 -8.79 -2.72 -1.98
C MET A 306 -8.90 -4.18 -2.45
N GLU A 307 -9.36 -4.42 -3.68
CA GLU A 307 -9.47 -5.74 -4.29
C GLU A 307 -8.11 -6.43 -4.41
N ALA A 308 -7.08 -5.71 -4.87
CA ALA A 308 -5.75 -6.31 -5.05
C ALA A 308 -5.07 -6.62 -3.71
N VAL A 309 -5.24 -5.76 -2.71
CA VAL A 309 -4.75 -6.05 -1.35
C VAL A 309 -5.47 -7.26 -0.78
N THR A 310 -6.80 -7.35 -0.99
CA THR A 310 -7.61 -8.47 -0.52
C THR A 310 -7.16 -9.79 -1.14
N GLU A 311 -6.94 -9.85 -2.46
CA GLU A 311 -6.46 -11.06 -3.15
C GLU A 311 -5.09 -11.52 -2.63
N VAL A 312 -4.16 -10.58 -2.44
CA VAL A 312 -2.82 -10.90 -1.92
C VAL A 312 -2.91 -11.40 -0.48
N LEU A 313 -3.70 -10.74 0.38
CA LEU A 313 -3.90 -11.20 1.75
C LEU A 313 -4.57 -12.57 1.78
N LEU A 314 -5.58 -12.80 0.95
CA LEU A 314 -6.23 -14.11 0.87
C LEU A 314 -5.28 -15.21 0.42
N ALA A 315 -4.38 -14.93 -0.53
CA ALA A 315 -3.35 -15.89 -0.93
C ALA A 315 -2.42 -16.25 0.24
N GLN A 316 -2.02 -15.27 1.06
CA GLN A 316 -1.19 -15.49 2.24
C GLN A 316 -1.95 -16.23 3.35
N LEU A 317 -3.19 -15.81 3.65
CA LEU A 317 -4.03 -16.40 4.69
C LEU A 317 -4.42 -17.84 4.36
N ARG A 318 -4.58 -18.18 3.07
CA ARG A 318 -4.92 -19.53 2.56
C ARG A 318 -3.74 -20.50 2.50
N GLY A 319 -2.53 -20.09 2.90
CA GLY A 319 -1.26 -20.82 2.74
C GLY A 319 -1.36 -22.35 2.77
N GLU A 320 -0.52 -23.00 1.95
CA GLU A 320 -0.54 -24.45 1.72
C GLU A 320 -0.61 -25.25 3.04
N PRO A 321 -1.42 -26.32 3.10
CA PRO A 321 -1.63 -27.10 4.32
C PRO A 321 -0.37 -27.76 4.90
N ASP A 322 0.74 -27.80 4.15
CA ASP A 322 2.01 -28.45 4.53
C ASP A 322 3.22 -27.50 4.68
N ALA A 323 3.07 -26.18 4.48
CA ALA A 323 4.18 -25.25 4.66
C ALA A 323 4.35 -24.88 6.15
N SER A 324 5.48 -25.27 6.75
CA SER A 324 5.89 -24.86 8.10
C SER A 324 6.73 -23.56 8.05
N PRO A 325 6.63 -22.66 9.04
CA PRO A 325 5.68 -22.68 10.15
C PRO A 325 4.28 -22.22 9.68
N PRO A 326 3.20 -22.61 10.37
CA PRO A 326 1.93 -21.89 10.21
C PRO A 326 2.22 -20.41 10.41
N LEU A 327 1.51 -19.51 9.70
CA LEU A 327 1.49 -18.08 10.04
C LEU A 327 1.51 -18.00 11.56
N ALA A 328 2.57 -17.41 12.13
CA ALA A 328 2.65 -17.27 13.56
C ALA A 328 1.31 -16.69 14.01
N ALA A 329 0.75 -17.18 15.12
CA ALA A 329 -0.55 -16.73 15.58
C ALA A 329 -0.66 -15.19 15.73
N ALA A 330 0.49 -14.50 15.70
CA ALA A 330 0.62 -13.05 15.67
C ALA A 330 1.65 -12.59 14.60
N SER A 331 1.57 -13.04 13.34
CA SER A 331 2.35 -12.37 12.28
C SER A 331 1.85 -10.92 12.19
N PRO A 332 2.72 -9.93 12.44
CA PRO A 332 2.28 -8.55 12.62
C PRO A 332 1.84 -7.92 11.29
N LEU A 333 2.37 -8.35 10.14
CA LEU A 333 2.00 -7.73 8.85
C LEU A 333 0.59 -8.06 8.38
N PRO A 334 0.13 -9.33 8.33
CA PRO A 334 -1.25 -9.62 7.95
C PRO A 334 -2.24 -8.93 8.89
N LEU A 335 -1.94 -8.90 10.19
CA LEU A 335 -2.76 -8.20 11.18
C LEU A 335 -2.78 -6.68 10.93
N LEU A 336 -1.64 -6.06 10.68
CA LEU A 336 -1.55 -4.63 10.34
C LEU A 336 -2.31 -4.31 9.06
N ALA A 337 -2.20 -5.15 8.04
CA ALA A 337 -2.92 -4.97 6.79
C ALA A 337 -4.45 -5.08 6.97
N LEU A 338 -4.91 -6.01 7.82
CA LEU A 338 -6.33 -6.11 8.16
C LEU A 338 -6.84 -4.85 8.89
N HIS A 339 -6.07 -4.29 9.83
CA HIS A 339 -6.42 -3.03 10.49
C HIS A 339 -6.53 -1.88 9.49
N VAL A 340 -5.52 -1.69 8.62
CA VAL A 340 -5.54 -0.62 7.62
C VAL A 340 -6.73 -0.75 6.65
N LEU A 341 -7.08 -1.97 6.26
CA LEU A 341 -8.25 -2.21 5.40
C LEU A 341 -9.56 -1.95 6.12
N ALA A 342 -9.68 -2.38 7.39
CA ALA A 342 -10.85 -2.14 8.22
C ALA A 342 -11.05 -0.63 8.44
N ASP A 343 -10.00 0.10 8.82
CA ASP A 343 -10.03 1.55 9.03
C ASP A 343 -10.39 2.31 7.76
N ARG A 344 -9.90 1.84 6.61
CA ARG A 344 -10.28 2.41 5.32
C ARG A 344 -11.75 2.15 4.99
N ALA A 345 -12.27 0.96 5.30
CA ALA A 345 -13.68 0.63 5.08
C ALA A 345 -14.60 1.46 5.98
N THR A 346 -14.26 1.61 7.27
CA THR A 346 -15.02 2.44 8.21
C THR A 346 -15.01 3.91 7.79
N ALA A 347 -13.86 4.46 7.38
CA ALA A 347 -13.75 5.86 6.94
C ALA A 347 -14.60 6.19 5.70
N VAL A 348 -14.76 5.22 4.79
CA VAL A 348 -15.56 5.37 3.56
C VAL A 348 -17.04 5.04 3.80
N GLY A 349 -17.41 4.51 4.97
CA GLY A 349 -18.76 3.97 5.24
C GLY A 349 -19.08 2.76 4.37
N GLY A 350 -18.04 2.03 3.93
CA GLY A 350 -18.15 0.86 3.08
C GLY A 350 -18.13 -0.45 3.87
N THR A 351 -18.30 -1.56 3.16
CA THR A 351 -18.11 -2.91 3.73
C THR A 351 -16.77 -3.49 3.30
N VAL A 352 -16.27 -4.41 4.09
CA VAL A 352 -15.10 -5.23 3.74
C VAL A 352 -15.55 -6.36 2.79
N PRO A 353 -14.74 -6.74 1.78
CA PRO A 353 -15.10 -7.84 0.89
C PRO A 353 -15.41 -9.15 1.64
N ALA A 354 -16.54 -9.78 1.33
CA ALA A 354 -16.98 -11.02 1.99
C ALA A 354 -15.97 -12.18 1.85
N ALA A 355 -15.17 -12.18 0.78
CA ALA A 355 -14.09 -13.14 0.61
C ALA A 355 -13.03 -13.00 1.72
N LEU A 356 -12.73 -11.77 2.16
CA LEU A 356 -11.77 -11.50 3.22
C LEU A 356 -12.28 -11.98 4.57
N THR A 357 -13.52 -11.67 4.92
CA THR A 357 -14.14 -12.14 6.18
C THR A 357 -14.18 -13.67 6.22
N ALA A 358 -14.62 -14.33 5.13
CA ALA A 358 -14.59 -15.79 5.03
C ALA A 358 -13.16 -16.37 5.14
N GLY A 359 -12.17 -15.72 4.54
CA GLY A 359 -10.76 -16.12 4.61
C GLY A 359 -10.20 -16.06 6.04
N VAL A 360 -10.47 -14.96 6.75
CA VAL A 360 -10.06 -14.77 8.15
C VAL A 360 -10.77 -15.76 9.07
N LEU A 361 -12.08 -15.99 8.89
CA LEU A 361 -12.82 -17.00 9.66
C LEU A 361 -12.26 -18.42 9.45
N GLY A 362 -11.87 -18.74 8.21
CA GLY A 362 -11.17 -19.98 7.91
C GLY A 362 -9.82 -20.07 8.62
N LEU A 363 -9.08 -18.97 8.71
CA LEU A 363 -7.82 -18.91 9.47
C LEU A 363 -8.05 -19.09 10.98
N VAL A 364 -9.02 -18.38 11.56
CA VAL A 364 -9.40 -18.52 12.98
C VAL A 364 -9.78 -19.97 13.29
N SER A 365 -10.51 -20.63 12.39
CA SER A 365 -10.87 -22.03 12.53
C SER A 365 -9.65 -22.98 12.51
N ARG A 366 -8.62 -22.67 11.72
CA ARG A 366 -7.36 -23.44 11.66
C ARG A 366 -6.45 -23.20 12.86
N LEU A 367 -6.30 -21.94 13.27
CA LEU A 367 -5.47 -21.53 14.42
C LEU A 367 -6.15 -21.78 15.77
N GLY A 368 -7.47 -21.97 15.76
CA GLY A 368 -8.30 -22.18 16.94
C GLY A 368 -8.15 -21.04 17.96
N PRO A 369 -7.74 -21.33 19.21
CA PRO A 369 -7.70 -20.35 20.30
C PRO A 369 -6.73 -19.19 20.07
N HIS A 370 -5.76 -19.34 19.16
CA HIS A 370 -4.76 -18.32 18.90
C HIS A 370 -5.10 -17.42 17.70
N GLY A 371 -6.22 -17.68 17.01
CA GLY A 371 -6.63 -16.91 15.83
C GLY A 371 -7.39 -15.61 16.14
N GLY A 372 -7.76 -15.36 17.40
CA GLY A 372 -8.69 -14.28 17.78
C GLY A 372 -8.25 -12.90 17.32
N ALA A 373 -6.94 -12.59 17.38
CA ALA A 373 -6.39 -11.29 17.01
C ALA A 373 -6.70 -10.90 15.54
N TYR A 374 -6.64 -11.86 14.62
CA TYR A 374 -6.93 -11.60 13.19
C TYR A 374 -8.38 -11.22 12.94
N ALA A 375 -9.30 -11.62 13.81
CA ALA A 375 -10.72 -11.29 13.65
C ALA A 375 -11.08 -9.91 14.19
N VAL A 376 -10.31 -9.37 15.15
CA VAL A 376 -10.59 -8.09 15.83
C VAL A 376 -10.87 -6.93 14.84
N PRO A 377 -10.03 -6.69 13.80
CA PRO A 377 -10.28 -5.60 12.86
C PRO A 377 -11.58 -5.75 12.07
N LEU A 378 -12.04 -6.99 11.89
CA LEU A 378 -13.19 -7.31 11.05
C LEU A 378 -14.49 -7.44 11.83
N LEU A 379 -14.46 -7.43 13.18
CA LEU A 379 -15.65 -7.61 14.02
C LEU A 379 -16.83 -6.72 13.62
N PRO A 380 -16.66 -5.41 13.33
CA PRO A 380 -17.78 -4.54 12.96
C PRO A 380 -18.49 -4.92 11.66
N PHE A 381 -17.85 -5.76 10.82
CA PHE A 381 -18.34 -6.14 9.50
C PHE A 381 -18.86 -7.58 9.44
N LEU A 382 -18.82 -8.31 10.55
CA LEU A 382 -19.28 -9.70 10.61
C LEU A 382 -20.81 -9.76 10.71
N ASP A 383 -21.39 -10.86 10.24
CA ASP A 383 -22.78 -11.18 10.57
C ASP A 383 -22.90 -11.86 11.95
N GLU A 384 -24.13 -12.05 12.41
CA GLU A 384 -24.40 -12.68 13.71
C GLU A 384 -23.78 -14.08 13.83
N SER A 385 -23.91 -14.89 12.77
CA SER A 385 -23.41 -16.27 12.76
C SER A 385 -21.88 -16.35 12.81
N GLN A 386 -21.21 -15.44 12.11
CA GLN A 386 -19.76 -15.28 12.07
C GLN A 386 -19.24 -14.76 13.41
N SER A 387 -19.94 -13.80 14.02
CA SER A 387 -19.59 -13.25 15.34
C SER A 387 -19.63 -14.33 16.42
N VAL A 388 -20.66 -15.18 16.41
CA VAL A 388 -20.78 -16.33 17.32
C VAL A 388 -19.64 -17.32 17.12
N ALA A 389 -19.25 -17.59 15.87
CA ALA A 389 -18.17 -18.54 15.57
C ALA A 389 -16.79 -18.08 16.07
N VAL A 390 -16.53 -16.77 16.07
CA VAL A 390 -15.25 -16.17 16.48
C VAL A 390 -15.15 -15.96 17.99
N LEU A 391 -16.28 -15.78 18.67
CA LEU A 391 -16.35 -15.45 20.10
C LEU A 391 -15.44 -16.31 21.01
N PRO A 392 -15.35 -17.65 20.86
CA PRO A 392 -14.46 -18.46 21.69
C PRO A 392 -12.97 -18.10 21.54
N ALA A 393 -12.54 -17.69 20.35
CA ALA A 393 -11.15 -17.30 20.10
C ALA A 393 -10.83 -15.92 20.69
N LEU A 394 -11.81 -15.01 20.78
CA LEU A 394 -11.62 -13.70 21.41
C LEU A 394 -11.37 -13.80 22.92
N LEU A 395 -11.95 -14.82 23.58
CA LEU A 395 -11.78 -15.04 25.03
C LEU A 395 -10.35 -15.41 25.44
N ARG A 396 -9.45 -15.65 24.48
CA ARG A 396 -8.03 -15.92 24.71
C ARG A 396 -7.14 -14.68 24.55
N LEU A 397 -7.73 -13.55 24.15
CA LEU A 397 -7.03 -12.27 24.06
C LEU A 397 -6.67 -11.74 25.46
N ASP A 398 -5.73 -10.81 25.50
CA ASP A 398 -5.42 -10.06 26.72
C ASP A 398 -6.62 -9.21 27.14
N LYS A 399 -6.68 -8.84 28.42
CA LYS A 399 -7.87 -8.18 29.00
C LYS A 399 -8.27 -6.90 28.26
N GLY A 400 -7.29 -6.09 27.83
CA GLY A 400 -7.54 -4.87 27.06
C GLY A 400 -8.17 -5.18 25.71
N ASP A 401 -7.48 -5.98 24.90
CA ASP A 401 -7.92 -6.42 23.59
C ASP A 401 -9.29 -7.12 23.62
N LEU A 402 -9.56 -7.94 24.64
CA LEU A 402 -10.86 -8.57 24.86
C LEU A 402 -11.96 -7.52 25.08
N THR A 403 -11.71 -6.51 25.92
CA THR A 403 -12.70 -5.46 26.17
C THR A 403 -12.99 -4.65 24.91
N GLU A 404 -11.97 -4.31 24.13
CA GLU A 404 -12.12 -3.61 22.85
C GLU A 404 -12.86 -4.46 21.82
N ALA A 405 -12.55 -5.76 21.73
CA ALA A 405 -13.24 -6.68 20.83
C ALA A 405 -14.72 -6.84 21.16
N LEU A 406 -15.06 -6.97 22.46
CA LEU A 406 -16.46 -7.05 22.90
C LEU A 406 -17.21 -5.73 22.63
N ALA A 407 -16.55 -4.59 22.82
CA ALA A 407 -17.10 -3.29 22.46
C ALA A 407 -17.35 -3.19 20.95
N ALA A 408 -16.38 -3.60 20.10
CA ALA A 408 -16.53 -3.59 18.65
C ALA A 408 -17.72 -4.43 18.16
N LEU A 409 -18.01 -5.56 18.81
CA LEU A 409 -19.17 -6.40 18.49
C LEU A 409 -20.52 -5.74 18.84
N ALA A 410 -20.54 -4.83 19.82
CA ALA A 410 -21.77 -4.31 20.39
C ALA A 410 -22.04 -2.83 20.03
N HIS A 411 -21.01 -2.06 19.68
CA HIS A 411 -21.11 -0.64 19.33
C HIS A 411 -21.24 -0.34 17.84
N ALA A 412 -20.89 -1.28 16.95
CA ALA A 412 -21.03 -1.04 15.52
C ALA A 412 -22.49 -0.77 15.13
N GLU A 413 -22.72 -0.03 14.06
CA GLU A 413 -24.07 0.30 13.57
C GLU A 413 -24.31 -0.30 12.18
N PRO A 414 -25.19 -1.32 12.03
CA PRO A 414 -25.85 -2.10 13.10
C PRO A 414 -24.86 -3.02 13.85
N PRO A 415 -25.16 -3.41 15.11
CA PRO A 415 -24.24 -4.24 15.87
C PRO A 415 -24.21 -5.66 15.30
N PRO A 416 -23.03 -6.22 15.00
CA PRO A 416 -22.89 -7.57 14.47
C PRO A 416 -23.40 -8.61 15.48
N LEU A 417 -23.30 -8.33 16.78
CA LEU A 417 -23.93 -9.12 17.83
C LEU A 417 -24.63 -8.19 18.83
N ALA A 418 -25.96 -8.21 18.83
CA ALA A 418 -26.75 -7.39 19.75
C ALA A 418 -26.36 -7.68 21.22
N PRO A 419 -26.40 -6.69 22.14
CA PRO A 419 -25.93 -6.85 23.52
C PRO A 419 -26.56 -8.05 24.24
N ARG A 420 -27.88 -8.21 24.07
CA ARG A 420 -28.63 -9.36 24.56
C ARG A 420 -28.11 -10.70 24.04
N ALA A 421 -27.88 -10.79 22.72
CA ALA A 421 -27.35 -11.99 22.07
C ALA A 421 -25.91 -12.28 22.55
N LEU A 422 -25.06 -11.26 22.66
CA LEU A 422 -23.68 -11.43 23.15
C LEU A 422 -23.64 -12.02 24.56
N LEU A 423 -24.45 -11.51 25.50
CA LEU A 423 -24.53 -12.11 26.83
C LEU A 423 -25.07 -13.54 26.80
N LEU A 424 -26.10 -13.81 26.01
CA LEU A 424 -26.64 -15.16 25.86
C LEU A 424 -25.56 -16.14 25.37
N GLN A 425 -24.83 -15.76 24.31
CA GLN A 425 -23.77 -16.60 23.72
C GLN A 425 -22.62 -16.85 24.70
N LEU A 426 -22.20 -15.83 25.46
CA LEU A 426 -21.21 -16.02 26.53
C LEU A 426 -21.67 -17.03 27.60
N HIS A 427 -22.97 -17.09 27.91
CA HIS A 427 -23.51 -18.07 28.87
C HIS A 427 -23.68 -19.48 28.27
N LEU A 428 -23.82 -19.60 26.95
CA LEU A 428 -23.91 -20.88 26.25
C LEU A 428 -22.54 -21.58 26.13
N LEU A 429 -21.44 -20.83 26.19
CA LEU A 429 -20.09 -21.40 26.16
C LEU A 429 -19.80 -22.22 27.41
N LYS A 430 -19.36 -23.46 27.20
CA LYS A 430 -18.97 -24.38 28.28
C LYS A 430 -17.51 -24.15 28.64
N PRO A 431 -17.18 -23.93 29.92
CA PRO A 431 -15.79 -23.86 30.33
C PRO A 431 -15.15 -25.25 30.19
N GLU A 432 -14.02 -25.31 29.50
CA GLU A 432 -13.27 -26.54 29.28
C GLU A 432 -11.79 -26.30 29.56
N ASP A 433 -11.21 -27.17 30.39
CA ASP A 433 -9.80 -27.12 30.74
C ASP A 433 -8.97 -27.74 29.60
N GLY A 434 -8.03 -26.97 29.04
CA GLY A 434 -7.15 -27.41 27.97
C GLY A 434 -6.66 -26.26 27.09
N GLU A 435 -5.76 -26.54 26.15
CA GLU A 435 -5.23 -25.51 25.24
C GLU A 435 -6.31 -25.00 24.28
N ARG A 436 -7.25 -25.85 23.87
CA ARG A 436 -8.34 -25.52 22.93
C ARG A 436 -9.66 -25.10 23.60
N GLY A 437 -9.83 -25.38 24.89
CA GLY A 437 -11.05 -25.05 25.63
C GLY A 437 -11.15 -23.58 25.99
N VAL A 438 -12.31 -23.13 26.47
CA VAL A 438 -12.47 -21.76 26.97
C VAL A 438 -12.25 -21.74 28.49
N PRO A 439 -11.28 -20.97 29.01
CA PRO A 439 -11.04 -20.92 30.46
C PRO A 439 -12.19 -20.19 31.17
N LEU A 440 -12.67 -20.75 32.28
CA LEU A 440 -13.76 -20.18 33.08
C LEU A 440 -13.47 -18.72 33.50
N LYS A 441 -12.19 -18.41 33.78
CA LYS A 441 -11.78 -17.07 34.17
C LYS A 441 -11.97 -16.04 33.04
N ALA A 442 -11.73 -16.42 31.78
CA ALA A 442 -11.97 -15.54 30.65
C ALA A 442 -13.47 -15.27 30.44
N LEU A 443 -14.31 -16.29 30.58
CA LEU A 443 -15.77 -16.10 30.52
C LEU A 443 -16.26 -15.14 31.61
N ILE A 444 -15.75 -15.31 32.85
CA ILE A 444 -16.04 -14.40 33.95
C ILE A 444 -15.63 -12.96 33.61
N ASP A 445 -14.42 -12.78 33.07
CA ASP A 445 -13.87 -11.46 32.76
C ASP A 445 -14.62 -10.82 31.57
N ALA A 446 -15.03 -11.61 30.56
CA ALA A 446 -15.83 -11.15 29.43
C ALA A 446 -17.25 -10.72 29.83
N VAL A 447 -17.94 -11.53 30.64
CA VAL A 447 -19.27 -11.17 31.18
C VAL A 447 -19.15 -9.91 32.04
N GLN A 448 -18.10 -9.79 32.85
CA GLN A 448 -17.86 -8.60 33.65
C GLN A 448 -17.59 -7.36 32.79
N ALA A 449 -16.82 -7.49 31.71
CA ALA A 449 -16.56 -6.41 30.76
C ALA A 449 -17.87 -5.91 30.13
N CYS A 450 -18.72 -6.82 29.66
CA CYS A 450 -20.04 -6.49 29.13
C CYS A 450 -20.89 -5.70 30.15
N ILE A 451 -20.99 -6.19 31.40
CA ILE A 451 -21.81 -5.54 32.44
C ILE A 451 -21.23 -4.18 32.87
N ASN A 452 -19.92 -3.96 32.70
CA ASN A 452 -19.28 -2.67 33.00
C ASN A 452 -19.52 -1.63 31.89
N GLU A 453 -19.82 -2.05 30.67
CA GLU A 453 -20.06 -1.17 29.51
C GLU A 453 -21.52 -0.67 29.51
N ARG A 454 -21.81 0.26 30.43
CA ARG A 454 -23.18 0.69 30.77
C ARG A 454 -23.93 1.41 29.66
N GLU A 455 -23.22 1.95 28.68
CA GLU A 455 -23.81 2.64 27.53
C GLU A 455 -24.55 1.66 26.61
N VAL A 456 -24.01 0.44 26.49
CA VAL A 456 -24.54 -0.62 25.62
C VAL A 456 -25.39 -1.60 26.41
N PHE A 457 -24.87 -2.07 27.54
CA PHE A 457 -25.53 -3.04 28.41
C PHE A 457 -26.38 -2.33 29.47
N THR A 458 -27.44 -1.68 28.98
CA THR A 458 -28.39 -0.99 29.84
C THR A 458 -29.13 -1.96 30.77
N ARG A 459 -29.78 -1.43 31.81
CA ARG A 459 -30.63 -2.22 32.71
C ARG A 459 -31.64 -3.09 31.96
N ALA A 460 -32.29 -2.55 30.92
CA ALA A 460 -33.32 -3.25 30.17
C ALA A 460 -32.73 -4.42 29.36
N GLU A 461 -31.60 -4.20 28.67
CA GLU A 461 -30.89 -5.23 27.90
C GLU A 461 -30.39 -6.36 28.81
N LEU A 462 -29.79 -6.02 29.97
CA LEU A 462 -29.33 -7.00 30.95
C LEU A 462 -30.47 -7.85 31.51
N THR A 463 -31.61 -7.23 31.84
CA THR A 463 -32.78 -7.97 32.34
C THR A 463 -33.36 -8.87 31.27
N ALA A 464 -33.50 -8.41 30.02
CA ALA A 464 -34.02 -9.20 28.92
C ALA A 464 -33.10 -10.39 28.58
N ALA A 465 -31.78 -10.19 28.60
CA ALA A 465 -30.81 -11.27 28.42
C ALA A 465 -30.90 -12.31 29.54
N LEU A 466 -31.01 -11.86 30.80
CA LEU A 466 -31.14 -12.75 31.95
C LEU A 466 -32.46 -13.53 31.94
N GLU A 467 -33.56 -12.92 31.49
CA GLU A 467 -34.85 -13.59 31.31
C GLU A 467 -34.72 -14.80 30.38
N GLU A 468 -33.99 -14.68 29.26
CA GLU A 468 -33.72 -15.83 28.39
C GLU A 468 -32.74 -16.83 28.99
N VAL A 469 -31.64 -16.34 29.58
CA VAL A 469 -30.61 -17.21 30.16
C VAL A 469 -31.21 -18.11 31.25
N VAL A 470 -32.16 -17.59 32.03
CA VAL A 470 -32.88 -18.34 33.07
C VAL A 470 -33.83 -19.39 32.50
N GLN A 471 -34.15 -19.36 31.19
CA GLN A 471 -34.95 -20.41 30.53
C GLN A 471 -34.10 -21.52 29.90
N LEU A 472 -32.78 -21.37 29.81
CA LEU A 472 -31.90 -22.38 29.23
C LEU A 472 -31.86 -23.67 30.04
N ASP A 473 -31.67 -24.80 29.36
CA ASP A 473 -31.50 -26.13 29.96
C ASP A 473 -30.34 -26.88 29.27
N PRO A 474 -29.24 -27.22 29.99
CA PRO A 474 -29.00 -26.99 31.42
C PRO A 474 -28.78 -25.50 31.74
N LEU A 475 -29.11 -25.10 32.98
CA LEU A 475 -28.93 -23.74 33.45
C LEU A 475 -27.43 -23.35 33.45
N PRO A 476 -27.04 -22.23 32.79
CA PRO A 476 -25.63 -21.85 32.66
C PRO A 476 -24.93 -21.55 33.98
N LEU A 477 -23.63 -21.89 34.05
CA LEU A 477 -22.84 -21.79 35.27
C LEU A 477 -22.64 -20.35 35.77
N LEU A 478 -22.68 -19.36 34.88
CA LEU A 478 -22.45 -17.95 35.23
C LEU A 478 -23.74 -17.20 35.59
N THR A 479 -24.92 -17.81 35.40
CA THR A 479 -26.22 -17.12 35.56
C THR A 479 -26.36 -16.41 36.90
N MET A 480 -26.13 -17.10 38.02
CA MET A 480 -26.26 -16.47 39.34
C MET A 480 -25.22 -15.38 39.59
N ARG A 481 -24.01 -15.51 39.02
CA ARG A 481 -22.98 -14.48 39.12
C ARG A 481 -23.42 -13.23 38.38
N THR A 482 -23.94 -13.38 37.17
CA THR A 482 -24.45 -12.27 36.34
C THR A 482 -25.62 -11.58 37.02
N ILE A 483 -26.60 -12.33 37.56
CA ILE A 483 -27.73 -11.76 38.32
C ILE A 483 -27.23 -10.92 39.51
N ILE A 484 -26.30 -11.45 40.32
CA ILE A 484 -25.74 -10.74 41.47
C ILE A 484 -25.03 -9.46 41.00
N GLN A 485 -24.21 -9.54 39.96
CA GLN A 485 -23.47 -8.39 39.43
C GLN A 485 -24.43 -7.31 38.87
N THR A 486 -25.51 -7.71 38.19
CA THR A 486 -26.54 -6.80 37.71
C THR A 486 -27.20 -6.05 38.87
N MET A 487 -27.54 -6.72 39.97
CA MET A 487 -28.10 -6.03 41.15
C MET A 487 -27.10 -5.09 41.83
N VAL A 488 -25.81 -5.45 41.86
CA VAL A 488 -24.76 -4.59 42.43
C VAL A 488 -24.57 -3.34 41.59
N ASN A 489 -24.55 -3.47 40.27
CA ASN A 489 -24.34 -2.35 39.35
C ASN A 489 -25.62 -1.50 39.15
N TRP A 490 -26.80 -2.13 39.29
CA TRP A 490 -28.12 -1.52 39.08
C TRP A 490 -29.09 -1.91 40.21
N PRO A 491 -29.07 -1.20 41.35
CA PRO A 491 -29.94 -1.52 42.50
C PRO A 491 -31.44 -1.53 42.16
N ASP A 492 -31.86 -0.68 41.23
CA ASP A 492 -33.25 -0.56 40.77
C ASP A 492 -33.72 -1.78 39.93
N ALA A 493 -32.81 -2.68 39.56
CA ALA A 493 -33.15 -3.93 38.89
C ALA A 493 -33.73 -5.00 39.85
N ALA A 494 -33.73 -4.74 41.17
CA ALA A 494 -34.15 -5.70 42.18
C ALA A 494 -35.54 -6.30 41.92
N THR A 495 -36.51 -5.51 41.45
CA THR A 495 -37.87 -5.99 41.15
C THR A 495 -37.90 -6.97 39.98
N ALA A 496 -37.21 -6.67 38.88
CA ALA A 496 -37.08 -7.56 37.73
C ALA A 496 -36.38 -8.87 38.14
N VAL A 497 -35.31 -8.76 38.94
CA VAL A 497 -34.58 -9.94 39.45
C VAL A 497 -35.45 -10.83 40.33
N MET A 498 -36.42 -10.30 41.09
CA MET A 498 -37.33 -11.16 41.87
C MET A 498 -38.17 -12.08 40.99
N GLY A 499 -38.56 -11.64 39.79
CA GLY A 499 -39.24 -12.49 38.80
C GLY A 499 -38.35 -13.63 38.32
N LEU A 500 -37.07 -13.34 38.04
CA LEU A 500 -36.07 -14.35 37.67
C LEU A 500 -35.85 -15.38 38.79
N LEU A 501 -35.69 -14.92 40.03
CA LEU A 501 -35.47 -15.81 41.17
C LEU A 501 -36.68 -16.72 41.44
N ARG A 502 -37.91 -16.21 41.28
CA ARG A 502 -39.12 -17.04 41.36
C ARG A 502 -39.09 -18.16 40.33
N THR A 503 -38.76 -17.84 39.08
CA THR A 503 -38.64 -18.82 38.00
C THR A 503 -37.57 -19.87 38.31
N LEU A 504 -36.41 -19.46 38.84
CA LEU A 504 -35.35 -20.38 39.25
C LEU A 504 -35.76 -21.31 40.40
N LEU A 505 -36.58 -20.82 41.34
CA LEU A 505 -37.11 -21.64 42.42
C LEU A 505 -38.07 -22.71 41.89
N GLU A 506 -38.96 -22.35 40.97
CA GLU A 506 -39.88 -23.29 40.31
C GLU A 506 -39.12 -24.35 39.49
N ARG A 507 -37.95 -24.00 38.95
CA ARG A 507 -37.05 -24.91 38.23
C ARG A 507 -36.07 -25.66 39.14
N GLU A 508 -36.33 -25.73 40.44
CA GLU A 508 -35.55 -26.49 41.41
C GLU A 508 -34.05 -26.14 41.43
N VAL A 509 -33.70 -24.85 41.40
CA VAL A 509 -32.29 -24.38 41.37
C VAL A 509 -31.40 -24.97 42.48
N TRP A 510 -31.98 -25.44 43.60
CA TRP A 510 -31.28 -26.15 44.67
C TRP A 510 -30.64 -27.49 44.23
N ALA A 511 -31.11 -28.10 43.14
CA ALA A 511 -30.50 -29.30 42.56
C ALA A 511 -29.21 -29.00 41.78
N THR A 512 -28.87 -27.72 41.57
CA THR A 512 -27.70 -27.29 40.80
C THR A 512 -26.59 -26.74 41.69
N LYS A 513 -25.39 -26.57 41.11
CA LYS A 513 -24.25 -25.90 41.79
C LYS A 513 -24.47 -24.40 42.06
N LEU A 514 -25.58 -23.84 41.57
CA LEU A 514 -25.89 -22.42 41.63
C LEU A 514 -26.67 -22.01 42.90
N TRP A 515 -27.08 -22.99 43.71
CA TRP A 515 -27.88 -22.77 44.92
C TRP A 515 -27.28 -21.72 45.88
N GLY A 516 -25.97 -21.79 46.14
CA GLY A 516 -25.31 -20.81 47.02
C GLY A 516 -25.40 -19.38 46.49
N GLY A 517 -25.29 -19.21 45.16
CA GLY A 517 -25.50 -17.91 44.50
C GLY A 517 -26.94 -17.44 44.62
N TYR A 518 -27.90 -18.34 44.43
CA TYR A 518 -29.33 -18.05 44.56
C TYR A 518 -29.69 -17.53 45.97
N VAL A 519 -29.26 -18.23 47.02
CA VAL A 519 -29.51 -17.82 48.41
C VAL A 519 -28.84 -16.48 48.72
N ARG A 520 -27.60 -16.27 48.25
CA ARG A 520 -26.91 -14.98 48.41
C ARG A 520 -27.67 -13.83 47.75
N CYS A 521 -28.18 -14.04 46.54
CA CYS A 521 -28.98 -13.06 45.82
C CYS A 521 -30.28 -12.72 46.58
N CYS A 522 -30.98 -13.73 47.09
CA CYS A 522 -32.16 -13.53 47.94
C CYS A 522 -31.82 -12.76 49.22
N SER A 523 -30.70 -13.08 49.88
CA SER A 523 -30.26 -12.35 51.09
C SER A 523 -30.00 -10.87 50.81
N MET A 524 -29.37 -10.54 49.69
CA MET A 524 -29.08 -9.15 49.29
C MET A 524 -30.35 -8.36 48.97
N ALA A 525 -31.36 -9.01 48.40
CA ALA A 525 -32.63 -8.38 48.03
C ALA A 525 -33.64 -8.25 49.19
N MET A 526 -33.26 -8.60 50.42
CA MET A 526 -34.15 -8.41 51.57
C MET A 526 -34.47 -6.92 51.75
N PRO A 527 -35.76 -6.54 51.95
CA PRO A 527 -36.88 -7.39 52.32
C PRO A 527 -37.77 -7.85 51.14
N LEU A 528 -37.41 -7.60 49.88
CA LEU A 528 -38.23 -7.94 48.71
C LEU A 528 -38.33 -9.45 48.46
N SER A 529 -37.27 -10.20 48.79
CA SER A 529 -37.16 -11.64 48.61
C SER A 529 -37.84 -12.48 49.69
N ARG A 530 -38.55 -11.86 50.65
CA ARG A 530 -39.21 -12.57 51.78
C ARG A 530 -40.10 -13.72 51.32
N GLU A 531 -40.96 -13.47 50.34
CA GLU A 531 -41.88 -14.46 49.78
C GLU A 531 -41.15 -15.65 49.15
N LEU A 532 -39.95 -15.43 48.59
CA LEU A 532 -39.16 -16.50 48.00
C LEU A 532 -38.62 -17.46 49.06
N PHE A 533 -38.23 -16.96 50.25
CA PHE A 533 -37.83 -17.82 51.36
C PHE A 533 -39.00 -18.66 51.88
N TYR A 534 -40.19 -18.08 52.00
CA TYR A 534 -41.38 -18.82 52.43
C TYR A 534 -41.87 -19.84 51.41
N ALA A 535 -41.58 -19.63 50.12
CA ALA A 535 -41.90 -20.57 49.06
C ALA A 535 -40.90 -21.75 48.94
N MET A 536 -39.76 -21.73 49.66
CA MET A 536 -38.78 -22.82 49.61
C MET A 536 -39.29 -24.09 50.31
N PRO A 537 -38.90 -25.29 49.84
CA PRO A 537 -39.08 -26.52 50.60
C PRO A 537 -38.39 -26.43 51.99
N PRO A 538 -38.95 -27.07 53.03
CA PRO A 538 -38.48 -26.89 54.42
C PRO A 538 -37.00 -27.24 54.60
N ALA A 539 -36.54 -28.34 54.00
CA ALA A 539 -35.13 -28.75 54.05
C ALA A 539 -34.19 -27.71 53.41
N GLN A 540 -34.61 -27.08 52.31
CA GLN A 540 -33.81 -26.06 51.62
C GLN A 540 -33.84 -24.73 52.38
N LEU A 541 -34.97 -24.38 52.99
CA LEU A 541 -35.09 -23.22 53.87
C LEU A 541 -34.17 -23.36 55.08
N GLU A 542 -34.17 -24.50 55.76
CA GLU A 542 -33.25 -24.79 56.88
C GLU A 542 -31.79 -24.61 56.47
N ALA A 543 -31.39 -25.20 55.35
CA ALA A 543 -30.03 -25.09 54.82
C ALA A 543 -29.64 -23.64 54.47
N ALA A 544 -30.54 -22.88 53.84
CA ALA A 544 -30.30 -21.48 53.47
C ALA A 544 -30.16 -20.56 54.70
N LEU A 545 -30.96 -20.80 55.75
CA LEU A 545 -30.92 -20.03 56.99
C LEU A 545 -29.72 -20.38 57.87
N ALA A 546 -29.21 -21.62 57.80
CA ALA A 546 -27.98 -22.02 58.48
C ALA A 546 -26.77 -21.21 57.97
N SER A 547 -26.73 -20.88 56.68
CA SER A 547 -25.62 -20.10 56.10
C SER A 547 -25.79 -18.58 56.22
N HIS A 548 -26.99 -18.07 56.54
CA HIS A 548 -27.29 -16.63 56.64
C HIS A 548 -28.13 -16.29 57.89
N PRO A 549 -27.52 -16.24 59.09
CA PRO A 549 -28.24 -16.04 60.35
C PRO A 549 -28.97 -14.68 60.43
N ASP A 550 -28.44 -13.64 59.78
CA ASP A 550 -29.05 -12.30 59.76
C ASP A 550 -30.40 -12.30 59.03
N VAL A 551 -30.52 -13.11 57.97
CA VAL A 551 -31.79 -13.28 57.24
C VAL A 551 -32.80 -14.01 58.12
N LYS A 552 -32.37 -15.04 58.86
CA LYS A 552 -33.21 -15.75 59.83
C LYS A 552 -33.81 -14.79 60.86
N GLN A 553 -33.00 -13.89 61.43
CA GLN A 553 -33.50 -12.90 62.38
C GLN A 553 -34.56 -11.98 61.77
N LYS A 554 -34.34 -11.51 60.54
CA LYS A 554 -35.30 -10.66 59.80
C LYS A 554 -36.62 -11.39 59.52
N LEU A 555 -36.57 -12.67 59.12
CA LEU A 555 -37.77 -13.49 58.88
C LEU A 555 -38.50 -13.82 60.18
N VAL A 556 -37.80 -14.12 61.28
CA VAL A 556 -38.40 -14.33 62.60
C VAL A 556 -39.12 -13.06 63.09
N ALA A 557 -38.49 -11.89 62.94
CA ALA A 557 -39.11 -10.61 63.31
C ALA A 557 -40.40 -10.36 62.52
N HIS A 558 -40.38 -10.64 61.21
CA HIS A 558 -41.56 -10.56 60.35
C HIS A 558 -42.65 -11.55 60.76
N ALA A 559 -42.31 -12.83 60.94
CA ALA A 559 -43.25 -13.87 61.32
C ALA A 559 -43.89 -13.63 62.69
N ARG A 560 -43.21 -12.93 63.61
CA ARG A 560 -43.79 -12.49 64.88
C ARG A 560 -44.74 -11.31 64.72
N ALA A 561 -44.47 -10.38 63.80
CA ALA A 561 -45.33 -9.24 63.51
C ALA A 561 -46.59 -9.63 62.73
N GLU A 562 -46.45 -10.52 61.74
CA GLU A 562 -47.49 -10.88 60.77
C GLU A 562 -47.64 -12.40 60.65
N ARG A 563 -47.88 -13.08 61.78
CA ARG A 563 -47.91 -14.54 61.87
C ARG A 563 -48.91 -15.22 60.92
N GLY A 564 -50.00 -14.54 60.58
CA GLY A 564 -51.03 -15.04 59.65
C GLY A 564 -50.63 -15.04 58.18
N ALA A 565 -49.59 -14.30 57.80
CA ALA A 565 -49.09 -14.23 56.43
C ALA A 565 -47.97 -15.25 56.13
N VAL A 566 -47.52 -16.03 57.13
CA VAL A 566 -46.41 -16.96 56.99
C VAL A 566 -46.90 -18.41 56.90
N PRO A 567 -46.46 -19.20 55.90
CA PRO A 567 -46.81 -20.62 55.79
C PRO A 567 -46.39 -21.42 57.03
N THR A 568 -47.22 -22.37 57.45
CA THR A 568 -46.98 -23.24 58.63
C THR A 568 -45.67 -24.04 58.52
N ALA A 569 -45.32 -24.50 57.32
CA ALA A 569 -44.06 -25.17 57.08
C ALA A 569 -42.83 -24.28 57.37
N ALA A 570 -42.91 -22.99 57.02
CA ALA A 570 -41.84 -22.03 57.30
C ALA A 570 -41.77 -21.67 58.79
N LEU A 571 -42.92 -21.59 59.50
CA LEU A 571 -42.94 -21.37 60.95
C LEU A 571 -42.21 -22.48 61.73
N GLY A 572 -42.40 -23.73 61.32
CA GLY A 572 -41.70 -24.88 61.91
C GLY A 572 -40.18 -24.76 61.80
N VAL A 573 -39.68 -24.38 60.62
CA VAL A 573 -38.24 -24.16 60.35
C VAL A 573 -37.68 -22.96 61.13
N LEU A 574 -38.47 -21.91 61.30
CA LEU A 574 -38.11 -20.72 62.07
C LEU A 574 -38.17 -20.93 63.60
N GLY A 575 -38.74 -22.06 64.05
CA GLY A 575 -38.91 -22.40 65.46
C GLY A 575 -39.98 -21.56 66.16
N LEU A 576 -41.06 -21.20 65.45
CA LEU A 576 -42.13 -20.30 65.92
C LEU A 576 -43.49 -20.95 66.05
#